data_AF-A0A936JI20-F1
#
_entry.id   AF-A0A936JI20-F1
#
_cell.length_a   1.000
_cell.length_b   1.000
_cell.length_c   1.000
_cell.angle_alpha   90.00
_cell.angle_beta   90.00
_cell.angle_gamma   90.00
#
_symmetry.space_group_name_H-M   'P 1'
#
loop_
_entity.id
_entity.type
_entity.pdbx_description
1 polymer ?
#
loop_
_entity_poly.entity_id
_entity_poly.type
_entity_poly.pdbx_seq_one_letter_code
_entity_poly.pdbx_strand_id
1 'polypeptide(L)'
;MVIVITFTAIGCSDTIETVTLPPGSRKDSVELFRKAFASPEECRSCHPDHFREWEQSMHAYAMKDPILFALDSVGQVRSAGRLGQFCVECHSPTAVSIDNIAHSGERTKLSGISAHGISCDVCHRLAPNQSTTSNSLKFILDSTRLGPIKDPLPNAYHRSEYDSRFEDNSEICRPCHDFRTPNNFPIERTFTEWKNSTFPGRLISCQTCHMKFYTGKAATNGPERERVHHHTMVGVDVPLTEFPGRDETIAEIAAMLTYSVQMDVIAPKTVQSQDSSISMQVVIQNILTGHNIPSGAIFERQMWLEIIAQDEKGDTLFASGMLDKNGDLLDYHSNEVRSGRVAEDKSLALYNGKAYRHGEETLFFWEADFVDNRTIPPFESRMNRFQIPVPKRGGAEVNVSVRLLFRALPPYLLRMLGHATLVEKVPIFTMETHQQTIIVQ
;
A
#
# COMPACT_ATOMS: atom_id res chain seq x y z
N MET A 1 19.86 63.42 37.10
CA MET A 1 20.16 62.06 37.60
C MET A 1 18.93 61.19 37.45
N VAL A 2 18.80 60.52 36.31
CA VAL A 2 17.88 59.39 36.07
C VAL A 2 18.64 58.45 35.14
N ILE A 3 18.71 57.17 35.45
CA ILE A 3 19.33 56.15 34.60
C ILE A 3 18.21 55.41 33.88
N VAL A 4 18.23 55.41 32.54
CA VAL A 4 17.32 54.60 31.73
C VAL A 4 18.11 53.41 31.20
N ILE A 5 17.78 52.21 31.67
CA ILE A 5 18.40 50.96 31.21
C ILE A 5 17.54 50.38 30.09
N THR A 6 17.98 50.51 28.85
CA THR A 6 17.37 49.83 27.69
C THR A 6 17.88 48.39 27.59
N PHE A 7 17.05 47.43 28.00
CA PHE A 7 17.28 46.02 27.71
C PHE A 7 17.08 45.75 26.22
N THR A 8 18.16 45.41 25.51
CA THR A 8 18.11 44.84 24.16
C THR A 8 18.11 43.31 24.26
N ALA A 9 17.01 42.67 23.89
CA ALA A 9 16.94 41.23 23.82
C ALA A 9 17.70 40.73 22.58
N ILE A 10 18.77 39.96 22.78
CA ILE A 10 19.50 39.28 21.69
C ILE A 10 18.75 37.98 21.39
N GLY A 11 17.91 37.99 20.36
CA GLY A 11 17.34 36.77 19.81
C GLY A 11 18.41 36.01 19.03
N CYS A 12 18.66 34.74 19.38
CA CYS A 12 19.43 33.85 18.51
C CYS A 12 18.61 33.59 17.24
N SER A 13 19.25 33.72 16.07
CA SER A 13 18.62 33.38 14.79
C SER A 13 19.25 32.12 14.23
N ASP A 14 18.57 31.00 14.42
CA ASP A 14 18.96 29.70 13.86
C ASP A 14 18.75 29.70 12.34
N THR A 15 19.71 30.31 11.66
CA THR A 15 19.79 30.35 10.20
C THR A 15 20.32 29.01 9.72
N ILE A 16 19.39 28.09 9.43
CA ILE A 16 19.70 26.85 8.70
C ILE A 16 20.18 27.23 7.30
N GLU A 17 21.50 27.28 7.10
CA GLU A 17 22.09 27.56 5.80
C GLU A 17 21.70 26.48 4.79
N THR A 18 20.88 26.86 3.81
CA THR A 18 20.50 25.99 2.70
C THR A 18 21.61 26.02 1.65
N VAL A 19 22.63 25.18 1.86
CA VAL A 19 23.81 25.06 0.99
C VAL A 19 23.40 24.72 -0.45
N THR A 20 23.34 25.74 -1.29
CA THR A 20 23.10 25.63 -2.73
C THR A 20 24.44 25.45 -3.43
N LEU A 21 24.79 24.20 -3.73
CA LEU A 21 26.10 23.85 -4.26
C LEU A 21 26.32 24.39 -5.71
N PRO A 22 27.52 24.86 -6.07
CA PRO A 22 27.79 25.40 -7.41
C PRO A 22 27.69 24.36 -8.54
N PRO A 23 27.44 24.78 -9.80
CA PRO A 23 27.47 23.90 -10.97
C PRO A 23 28.88 23.29 -11.19
N GLY A 24 29.05 22.03 -10.75
CA GLY A 24 30.34 21.31 -10.75
C GLY A 24 30.48 20.34 -9.57
N SER A 25 29.81 20.65 -8.45
CA SER A 25 29.78 19.93 -7.16
C SER A 25 29.22 18.50 -7.15
N ARG A 26 28.74 17.98 -8.31
CA ARG A 26 27.90 16.76 -8.35
C ARG A 26 28.63 15.47 -7.95
N LYS A 27 29.96 15.46 -7.93
CA LYS A 27 30.76 14.36 -7.36
C LYS A 27 30.79 14.44 -5.85
N ASP A 28 31.07 15.61 -5.30
CA ASP A 28 31.23 15.85 -3.87
C ASP A 28 29.91 15.58 -3.13
N SER A 29 28.77 15.98 -3.72
CA SER A 29 27.44 15.65 -3.18
C SER A 29 27.18 14.14 -3.12
N VAL A 30 27.55 13.41 -4.18
CA VAL A 30 27.39 11.94 -4.24
C VAL A 30 28.33 11.25 -3.26
N GLU A 31 29.55 11.74 -3.07
CA GLU A 31 30.49 11.20 -2.08
C GLU A 31 30.00 11.46 -0.65
N LEU A 32 29.39 12.62 -0.38
CA LEU A 32 28.69 12.88 0.88
C LEU A 32 27.54 11.88 1.10
N PHE A 33 26.66 11.65 0.12
CA PHE A 33 25.60 10.64 0.24
C PHE A 33 26.16 9.21 0.49
N ARG A 34 27.27 8.83 -0.18
CA ARG A 34 27.91 7.51 0.03
C ARG A 34 28.58 7.34 1.40
N LYS A 35 29.11 8.41 1.99
CA LYS A 35 29.65 8.40 3.36
C LYS A 35 28.56 8.51 4.44
N ALA A 36 27.43 9.09 4.07
CA ALA A 36 26.30 9.34 4.96
C ALA A 36 25.52 8.05 5.27
N PHE A 37 25.17 7.27 4.24
CA PHE A 37 24.27 6.11 4.35
C PHE A 37 25.03 4.82 4.66
N ALA A 38 24.54 4.08 5.66
CA ALA A 38 25.01 2.73 5.98
C ALA A 38 24.23 1.66 5.18
N SER A 39 24.81 0.47 5.05
CA SER A 39 24.08 -0.74 4.67
C SER A 39 23.21 -1.25 5.84
N PRO A 40 22.02 -1.82 5.58
CA PRO A 40 21.16 -2.37 6.64
C PRO A 40 21.85 -3.42 7.52
N GLU A 41 22.77 -4.19 6.95
CA GLU A 41 23.53 -5.24 7.63
C GLU A 41 24.41 -4.68 8.76
N GLU A 42 24.86 -3.43 8.69
CA GLU A 42 25.60 -2.75 9.77
C GLU A 42 24.69 -2.50 10.98
N CYS A 43 23.40 -2.22 10.77
CA CYS A 43 22.43 -2.02 11.84
C CYS A 43 22.15 -3.33 12.61
N ARG A 44 22.27 -4.49 11.95
CA ARG A 44 21.87 -5.82 12.46
C ARG A 44 22.52 -6.18 13.81
N SER A 45 23.78 -5.81 14.06
CA SER A 45 24.48 -6.16 15.31
C SER A 45 23.94 -5.45 16.54
N CYS A 46 23.38 -4.25 16.37
CA CYS A 46 22.78 -3.45 17.43
C CYS A 46 21.26 -3.63 17.49
N HIS A 47 20.61 -3.81 16.33
CA HIS A 47 19.16 -3.85 16.16
C HIS A 47 18.71 -5.15 15.45
N PRO A 48 19.02 -6.35 15.99
CA PRO A 48 18.78 -7.62 15.30
C PRO A 48 17.29 -7.89 15.05
N ASP A 49 16.41 -7.46 15.95
CA ASP A 49 14.96 -7.64 15.82
C ASP A 49 14.36 -6.74 14.74
N HIS A 50 14.59 -5.42 14.80
CA HIS A 50 14.14 -4.50 13.75
C HIS A 50 14.73 -4.86 12.38
N PHE A 51 15.98 -5.34 12.33
CA PHE A 51 16.58 -5.81 11.07
C PHE A 51 15.84 -7.03 10.50
N ARG A 52 15.57 -8.04 11.34
CA ARG A 52 14.85 -9.27 10.94
C ARG A 52 13.42 -8.99 10.50
N GLU A 53 12.76 -8.03 11.14
CA GLU A 53 11.42 -7.57 10.76
C GLU A 53 11.45 -6.78 9.45
N TRP A 54 12.41 -5.87 9.31
CA TRP A 54 12.60 -5.07 8.10
C TRP A 54 12.97 -5.93 6.89
N GLU A 55 13.86 -6.92 7.01
CA GLU A 55 14.35 -7.69 5.86
C GLU A 55 13.27 -8.56 5.18
N GLN A 56 12.16 -8.82 5.89
CA GLN A 56 10.97 -9.52 5.43
C GLN A 56 9.91 -8.57 4.85
N SER A 57 10.00 -7.27 5.16
CA SER A 57 9.02 -6.26 4.76
C SER A 57 9.06 -5.94 3.26
N MET A 58 7.92 -5.48 2.73
CA MET A 58 7.84 -4.94 1.37
C MET A 58 8.75 -3.71 1.12
N HIS A 59 9.15 -3.00 2.18
CA HIS A 59 10.13 -1.91 2.12
C HIS A 59 11.54 -2.41 1.75
N ALA A 60 11.96 -3.58 2.26
CA ALA A 60 13.20 -4.26 1.87
C ALA A 60 13.08 -4.98 0.51
N TYR A 61 11.86 -5.23 0.03
CA TYR A 61 11.56 -5.76 -1.31
C TYR A 61 11.40 -4.65 -2.38
N ALA A 62 11.32 -3.38 -1.97
CA ALA A 62 10.95 -2.26 -2.83
C ALA A 62 11.86 -2.06 -4.06
N MET A 63 13.12 -2.52 -4.02
CA MET A 63 14.06 -2.54 -5.16
C MET A 63 14.47 -3.96 -5.57
N LYS A 64 13.56 -4.93 -5.40
CA LYS A 64 13.69 -6.34 -5.80
C LYS A 64 12.48 -6.86 -6.60
N ASP A 65 11.36 -6.14 -6.55
CA ASP A 65 10.11 -6.53 -7.20
C ASP A 65 10.18 -6.60 -8.74
N PRO A 66 9.81 -7.72 -9.40
CA PRO A 66 9.63 -7.80 -10.85
C PRO A 66 8.52 -6.90 -11.41
N ILE A 67 7.49 -6.57 -10.63
CA ILE A 67 6.35 -5.83 -11.17
C ILE A 67 6.70 -4.35 -11.33
N LEU A 68 7.37 -3.75 -10.35
CA LEU A 68 8.07 -2.47 -10.47
C LEU A 68 9.03 -2.45 -11.67
N PHE A 69 9.83 -3.50 -11.86
CA PHE A 69 10.80 -3.56 -12.97
C PHE A 69 10.11 -3.50 -14.34
N ALA A 70 9.01 -4.24 -14.50
CA ALA A 70 8.25 -4.25 -15.74
C ALA A 70 7.43 -2.96 -15.93
N LEU A 71 6.79 -2.43 -14.88
CA LEU A 71 6.03 -1.18 -14.93
C LEU A 71 6.93 0.02 -15.24
N ASP A 72 8.10 0.14 -14.58
CA ASP A 72 9.10 1.17 -14.91
C ASP A 72 9.55 1.04 -16.36
N SER A 73 9.95 -0.16 -16.81
CA SER A 73 10.42 -0.37 -18.18
C SER A 73 9.37 0.02 -19.22
N VAL A 74 8.11 -0.37 -19.01
CA VAL A 74 6.97 0.04 -19.86
C VAL A 74 6.75 1.55 -19.79
N GLY A 75 6.83 2.14 -18.60
CA GLY A 75 6.67 3.58 -18.38
C GLY A 75 7.77 4.42 -19.05
N GLN A 76 9.03 4.00 -19.01
CA GLN A 76 10.11 4.66 -19.73
C GLN A 76 9.93 4.57 -21.25
N VAL A 77 9.55 3.39 -21.78
CA VAL A 77 9.29 3.21 -23.21
C VAL A 77 8.12 4.09 -23.66
N ARG A 78 6.98 4.06 -22.96
CA ARG A 78 5.77 4.83 -23.31
C ARG A 78 5.94 6.35 -23.16
N SER A 79 6.74 6.78 -22.18
CA SER A 79 7.05 8.20 -21.98
C SER A 79 8.15 8.74 -22.89
N ALA A 80 8.91 7.87 -23.58
CA ALA A 80 10.20 8.18 -24.22
C ALA A 80 11.23 8.74 -23.22
N GLY A 81 11.41 8.06 -22.08
CA GLY A 81 12.34 8.39 -21.01
C GLY A 81 11.96 9.59 -20.13
N ARG A 82 10.79 10.20 -20.36
CA ARG A 82 10.30 11.37 -19.60
C ARG A 82 9.70 11.01 -18.24
N LEU A 83 9.40 9.73 -17.98
CA LEU A 83 9.00 9.26 -16.66
C LEU A 83 10.20 9.35 -15.69
N GLY A 84 11.40 9.00 -16.17
CA GLY A 84 12.66 9.20 -15.47
C GLY A 84 12.65 8.57 -14.07
N GLN A 85 13.11 9.34 -13.09
CA GLN A 85 13.32 8.86 -11.72
C GLN A 85 12.03 8.62 -10.92
N PHE A 86 10.85 8.95 -11.44
CA PHE A 86 9.56 8.89 -10.72
C PHE A 86 9.35 7.61 -9.90
N CYS A 87 9.56 6.42 -10.49
CA CYS A 87 9.38 5.15 -9.78
C CYS A 87 10.43 4.95 -8.67
N VAL A 88 11.66 5.44 -8.84
CA VAL A 88 12.75 5.26 -7.87
C VAL A 88 12.79 6.36 -6.80
N GLU A 89 12.14 7.52 -7.00
CA GLU A 89 11.94 8.53 -5.96
C GLU A 89 11.30 7.94 -4.70
N CYS A 90 10.36 6.98 -4.85
CA CYS A 90 9.67 6.32 -3.73
C CYS A 90 10.13 4.87 -3.47
N HIS A 91 10.75 4.16 -4.43
CA HIS A 91 11.19 2.76 -4.25
C HIS A 91 12.68 2.58 -3.90
N SER A 92 13.55 3.54 -4.25
CA SER A 92 14.93 3.61 -3.73
C SER A 92 15.44 5.07 -3.81
N PRO A 93 15.06 5.93 -2.85
CA PRO A 93 15.47 7.33 -2.81
C PRO A 93 16.99 7.51 -2.77
N THR A 94 17.70 6.52 -2.22
CA THR A 94 19.16 6.47 -2.25
C THR A 94 19.68 6.28 -3.67
N ALA A 95 19.02 5.51 -4.55
CA ALA A 95 19.45 5.34 -5.94
C ALA A 95 19.39 6.66 -6.74
N VAL A 96 18.42 7.52 -6.42
CA VAL A 96 18.34 8.90 -6.96
C VAL A 96 19.53 9.75 -6.50
N SER A 97 19.90 9.65 -5.22
CA SER A 97 20.86 10.54 -4.56
C SER A 97 22.32 10.09 -4.64
N ILE A 98 22.57 8.78 -4.66
CA ILE A 98 23.89 8.12 -4.64
C ILE A 98 24.33 7.74 -6.04
N ASP A 99 23.49 7.00 -6.78
CA ASP A 99 23.90 6.43 -8.07
C ASP A 99 23.41 7.25 -9.27
N ASN A 100 22.46 8.17 -9.06
CA ASN A 100 21.84 8.99 -10.10
C ASN A 100 21.40 8.11 -11.29
N ILE A 101 20.77 6.97 -10.99
CA ILE A 101 20.16 6.13 -12.04
C ILE A 101 19.04 6.92 -12.73
N ALA A 102 18.85 6.68 -14.03
CA ALA A 102 17.75 7.31 -14.75
C ALA A 102 16.39 6.71 -14.34
N HIS A 103 16.36 5.39 -14.09
CA HIS A 103 15.15 4.62 -13.79
C HIS A 103 15.50 3.22 -13.22
N SER A 104 14.52 2.45 -12.72
CA SER A 104 14.76 1.20 -11.95
C SER A 104 15.32 0.04 -12.80
N GLY A 105 15.22 0.13 -14.12
CA GLY A 105 15.87 -0.78 -15.07
C GLY A 105 17.41 -0.73 -15.07
N GLU A 106 18.04 0.36 -14.59
CA GLU A 106 19.51 0.52 -14.61
C GLU A 106 20.25 -0.25 -13.48
N ARG A 107 19.72 -1.41 -13.09
CA ARG A 107 20.10 -2.17 -11.88
C ARG A 107 21.57 -2.46 -11.72
N THR A 108 22.28 -2.72 -12.82
CA THR A 108 23.73 -2.99 -12.82
C THR A 108 24.58 -1.78 -12.40
N LYS A 109 23.96 -0.61 -12.21
CA LYS A 109 24.59 0.60 -11.66
C LYS A 109 24.27 0.85 -10.17
N LEU A 110 23.37 0.06 -9.56
CA LEU A 110 23.01 0.23 -8.15
C LEU A 110 24.21 -0.10 -7.25
N SER A 111 24.53 0.82 -6.35
CA SER A 111 25.36 0.55 -5.18
C SER A 111 24.66 -0.44 -4.24
N GLY A 112 25.43 -1.08 -3.36
CA GLY A 112 24.88 -1.99 -2.34
C GLY A 112 23.74 -1.35 -1.56
N ILE A 113 24.00 -0.16 -0.98
CA ILE A 113 23.02 0.68 -0.26
C ILE A 113 21.69 0.80 -1.03
N SER A 114 21.74 1.11 -2.32
CA SER A 114 20.56 1.38 -3.14
C SER A 114 19.82 0.14 -3.65
N ALA A 115 20.46 -1.04 -3.60
CA ALA A 115 19.81 -2.32 -3.87
C ALA A 115 18.89 -2.80 -2.72
N HIS A 116 18.96 -2.20 -1.53
CA HIS A 116 18.07 -2.50 -0.40
C HIS A 116 16.72 -1.77 -0.46
N GLY A 117 16.51 -0.85 -1.41
CA GLY A 117 15.27 -0.09 -1.54
C GLY A 117 15.07 0.89 -0.37
N ILE A 118 14.04 0.67 0.44
CA ILE A 118 13.73 1.51 1.61
C ILE A 118 14.43 0.93 2.85
N SER A 119 15.72 1.21 2.97
CA SER A 119 16.58 0.82 4.09
C SER A 119 16.34 1.63 5.36
N CYS A 120 16.86 1.15 6.50
CA CYS A 120 16.78 1.82 7.80
C CYS A 120 17.12 3.33 7.75
N ASP A 121 18.23 3.68 7.11
CA ASP A 121 18.68 5.07 6.95
C ASP A 121 17.79 5.93 6.04
N VAL A 122 16.94 5.35 5.18
CA VAL A 122 15.95 6.13 4.40
C VAL A 122 14.91 6.73 5.34
N CYS A 123 14.35 5.93 6.25
CA CYS A 123 13.37 6.40 7.22
C CYS A 123 14.06 7.23 8.33
N HIS A 124 15.09 6.66 8.98
CA HIS A 124 15.72 7.26 10.16
C HIS A 124 16.55 8.51 9.87
N ARG A 125 16.78 8.89 8.61
CA ARG A 125 17.51 10.13 8.25
C ARG A 125 16.71 11.05 7.34
N LEU A 126 15.42 10.77 7.19
CA LEU A 126 14.49 11.61 6.44
C LEU A 126 14.35 12.97 7.14
N ALA A 127 14.86 14.02 6.50
CA ALA A 127 14.88 15.37 7.08
C ALA A 127 13.45 15.85 7.42
N PRO A 128 13.28 16.77 8.39
CA PRO A 128 12.02 17.50 8.53
C PRO A 128 11.72 18.33 7.28
N ASN A 129 10.46 18.76 7.11
CA ASN A 129 10.04 19.65 6.02
C ASN A 129 10.30 19.08 4.60
N GLN A 130 9.92 17.81 4.41
CA GLN A 130 9.78 17.18 3.08
C GLN A 130 8.75 17.91 2.23
N SER A 131 8.94 17.88 0.91
CA SER A 131 8.03 18.55 -0.03
C SER A 131 6.60 18.00 0.04
N THR A 132 5.65 18.79 -0.47
CA THR A 132 4.25 18.42 -0.72
C THR A 132 3.90 18.44 -2.22
N THR A 133 4.88 18.77 -3.07
CA THR A 133 4.71 18.96 -4.53
C THR A 133 5.81 18.28 -5.36
N SER A 134 6.70 17.51 -4.73
CA SER A 134 7.77 16.74 -5.37
C SER A 134 8.04 15.50 -4.52
N ASN A 135 8.26 14.35 -5.17
CA ASN A 135 8.50 13.08 -4.48
C ASN A 135 9.98 12.91 -4.07
N SER A 136 10.88 13.76 -4.59
CA SER A 136 12.31 13.77 -4.26
C SER A 136 12.55 14.09 -2.77
N LEU A 137 13.04 13.08 -2.04
CA LEU A 137 13.24 13.14 -0.59
C LEU A 137 14.55 13.85 -0.19
N LYS A 138 14.52 14.56 0.94
CA LYS A 138 15.68 15.22 1.56
C LYS A 138 16.18 14.42 2.76
N PHE A 139 17.50 14.35 2.96
CA PHE A 139 18.10 13.57 4.03
C PHE A 139 19.08 14.37 4.88
N ILE A 140 19.19 14.01 6.15
CA ILE A 140 20.27 14.43 7.04
C ILE A 140 21.54 13.68 6.62
N LEU A 141 22.64 14.40 6.42
CA LEU A 141 23.88 13.84 5.86
C LEU A 141 24.99 13.60 6.90
N ASP A 142 24.83 14.08 8.14
CA ASP A 142 25.76 13.80 9.24
C ASP A 142 25.45 12.44 9.92
N SER A 143 26.13 12.10 11.02
CA SER A 143 25.95 10.81 11.68
C SER A 143 24.57 10.57 12.31
N THR A 144 23.67 11.56 12.32
CA THR A 144 22.40 11.53 13.07
C THR A 144 21.38 10.57 12.47
N ARG A 145 20.74 9.78 13.34
CA ARG A 145 19.51 9.02 13.09
C ARG A 145 18.41 9.51 14.04
N LEU A 146 17.19 9.64 13.53
CA LEU A 146 15.99 10.13 14.21
C LEU A 146 15.16 8.95 14.74
N GLY A 147 14.45 9.15 15.85
CA GLY A 147 13.55 8.13 16.40
C GLY A 147 12.64 8.62 17.53
N PRO A 148 11.81 7.72 18.10
CA PRO A 148 10.80 8.09 19.10
C PRO A 148 11.36 8.24 20.53
N ILE A 149 12.67 7.98 20.72
CA ILE A 149 13.30 8.00 22.05
C ILE A 149 13.69 9.45 22.39
N LYS A 150 13.00 10.04 23.36
CA LYS A 150 13.17 11.45 23.79
C LYS A 150 14.58 11.76 24.29
N ASP A 151 15.12 10.91 25.15
CA ASP A 151 16.48 11.02 25.70
C ASP A 151 17.31 9.80 25.27
N PRO A 152 17.85 9.77 24.04
CA PRO A 152 18.59 8.62 23.53
C PRO A 152 20.00 8.57 24.14
N LEU A 153 20.39 7.38 24.61
CA LEU A 153 21.72 7.16 25.19
C LEU A 153 22.82 7.34 24.12
N PRO A 154 23.93 8.03 24.45
CA PRO A 154 25.04 8.19 23.52
C PRO A 154 25.73 6.84 23.23
N ASN A 155 26.21 6.68 22.00
CA ASN A 155 26.94 5.51 21.54
C ASN A 155 28.08 5.94 20.57
N ALA A 156 28.96 5.00 20.21
CA ALA A 156 30.16 5.28 19.43
C ALA A 156 29.99 5.17 17.89
N TYR A 157 28.81 4.81 17.39
CA TYR A 157 28.59 4.53 15.96
C TYR A 157 27.72 5.58 15.27
N HIS A 158 26.61 6.02 15.88
CA HIS A 158 25.77 7.09 15.33
C HIS A 158 25.20 8.04 16.39
N ARG A 159 25.09 9.33 16.06
CA ARG A 159 24.27 10.26 16.84
C ARG A 159 22.80 9.82 16.74
N SER A 160 22.07 9.95 17.83
CA SER A 160 20.65 9.60 17.91
C SER A 160 19.90 10.82 18.41
N GLU A 161 18.79 11.17 17.77
CA GLU A 161 17.95 12.31 18.17
C GLU A 161 16.46 11.96 18.17
N TYR A 162 15.73 12.66 19.02
CA TYR A 162 14.28 12.55 19.10
C TYR A 162 13.61 13.31 17.95
N ASP A 163 12.63 12.68 17.32
CA ASP A 163 11.73 13.34 16.37
C ASP A 163 10.29 12.83 16.58
N SER A 164 9.36 13.76 16.80
CA SER A 164 7.95 13.47 17.06
C SER A 164 7.19 12.89 15.87
N ARG A 165 7.80 12.81 14.67
CA ARG A 165 7.30 12.05 13.53
C ARG A 165 7.40 10.53 13.74
N PHE A 166 8.15 10.07 14.75
CA PHE A 166 8.24 8.65 15.11
C PHE A 166 7.36 8.27 16.31
N GLU A 167 6.86 9.23 17.09
CA GLU A 167 5.95 8.98 18.22
C GLU A 167 4.49 9.02 17.73
N ASP A 168 3.99 7.90 17.21
CA ASP A 168 2.62 7.73 16.68
C ASP A 168 2.15 8.87 15.74
N ASN A 169 2.93 9.17 14.69
CA ASN A 169 2.68 10.32 13.82
C ASN A 169 2.92 10.01 12.32
N SER A 170 1.84 9.95 11.55
CA SER A 170 1.84 9.51 10.15
C SER A 170 2.62 10.41 9.16
N GLU A 171 3.07 11.61 9.55
CA GLU A 171 3.83 12.51 8.65
C GLU A 171 5.21 11.95 8.25
N ILE A 172 5.73 10.89 8.92
CA ILE A 172 6.91 10.15 8.44
C ILE A 172 6.58 9.29 7.21
N CYS A 173 5.34 8.78 7.09
CA CYS A 173 4.88 7.92 6.01
C CYS A 173 4.44 8.72 4.77
N ARG A 174 3.92 9.94 4.98
CA ARG A 174 3.38 10.83 3.92
C ARG A 174 4.24 10.91 2.65
N PRO A 175 5.57 11.10 2.71
CA PRO A 175 6.36 11.39 1.50
C PRO A 175 6.38 10.24 0.47
N CYS A 176 6.09 9.01 0.89
CA CYS A 176 5.93 7.86 0.00
C CYS A 176 4.46 7.45 -0.22
N HIS A 177 3.54 7.78 0.69
CA HIS A 177 2.13 7.35 0.66
C HIS A 177 1.11 8.47 0.36
N ASP A 178 1.54 9.51 -0.35
CA ASP A 178 0.74 10.67 -0.76
C ASP A 178 1.24 11.28 -2.09
N PHE A 179 1.77 10.44 -2.99
CA PHE A 179 2.58 10.88 -4.12
C PHE A 179 1.78 11.36 -5.34
N ARG A 180 2.47 12.14 -6.19
CA ARG A 180 1.92 12.74 -7.41
C ARG A 180 2.75 12.35 -8.62
N THR A 181 2.08 12.10 -9.74
CA THR A 181 2.70 11.80 -11.03
C THR A 181 3.49 12.99 -11.58
N PRO A 182 4.34 12.81 -12.60
CA PRO A 182 5.10 13.91 -13.20
C PRO A 182 4.24 15.03 -13.83
N ASN A 183 2.99 14.76 -14.22
CA ASN A 183 2.01 15.79 -14.62
C ASN A 183 1.26 16.42 -13.43
N ASN A 184 1.75 16.22 -12.20
CA ASN A 184 1.19 16.76 -10.96
C ASN A 184 -0.27 16.32 -10.70
N PHE A 185 -0.59 15.07 -11.04
CA PHE A 185 -1.89 14.45 -10.78
C PHE A 185 -1.77 13.47 -9.58
N PRO A 186 -2.70 13.49 -8.60
CA PRO A 186 -2.60 12.66 -7.40
C PRO A 186 -3.10 11.23 -7.66
N ILE A 187 -2.26 10.25 -7.35
CA ILE A 187 -2.51 8.82 -7.63
C ILE A 187 -2.63 8.03 -6.34
N GLU A 188 -1.55 7.90 -5.57
CA GLU A 188 -1.62 7.34 -4.22
C GLU A 188 -1.93 8.46 -3.23
N ARG A 189 -2.96 8.23 -2.41
CA ARG A 189 -3.53 9.26 -1.53
C ARG A 189 -3.80 8.75 -0.11
N THR A 190 -3.22 7.61 0.26
CA THR A 190 -3.49 6.91 1.52
C THR A 190 -3.30 7.80 2.75
N PHE A 191 -2.28 8.66 2.75
CA PHE A 191 -2.09 9.65 3.80
C PHE A 191 -3.16 10.76 3.77
N THR A 192 -3.51 11.32 2.59
CA THR A 192 -4.63 12.27 2.46
C THR A 192 -5.96 11.67 2.93
N GLU A 193 -6.24 10.41 2.62
CA GLU A 193 -7.43 9.67 3.06
C GLU A 193 -7.44 9.54 4.59
N TRP A 194 -6.33 9.06 5.17
CA TRP A 194 -6.13 9.03 6.63
C TRP A 194 -6.33 10.39 7.29
N LYS A 195 -5.72 11.45 6.73
CA LYS A 195 -5.75 12.81 7.25
C LYS A 195 -7.14 13.46 7.23
N ASN A 196 -8.01 13.03 6.32
CA ASN A 196 -9.39 13.50 6.21
C ASN A 196 -10.39 12.63 7.00
N SER A 197 -9.96 11.49 7.53
CA SER A 197 -10.78 10.61 8.38
C SER A 197 -10.88 11.12 9.84
N THR A 198 -11.57 10.38 10.70
CA THR A 198 -11.56 10.66 12.15
C THR A 198 -10.33 10.10 12.89
N PHE A 199 -9.47 9.29 12.26
CA PHE A 199 -8.30 8.67 12.91
C PHE A 199 -7.29 9.67 13.50
N PRO A 200 -6.89 10.76 12.81
CA PRO A 200 -5.99 11.78 13.39
C PRO A 200 -6.56 12.41 14.65
N GLY A 201 -7.87 12.72 14.66
CA GLY A 201 -8.59 13.25 15.82
C GLY A 201 -8.78 12.25 16.97
N ARG A 202 -8.55 10.95 16.71
CA ARG A 202 -8.53 9.86 17.70
C ARG A 202 -7.10 9.47 18.13
N LEU A 203 -6.07 10.15 17.63
CA LEU A 203 -4.65 9.83 17.84
C LEU A 203 -4.25 8.43 17.34
N ILE A 204 -4.90 7.93 16.28
CA ILE A 204 -4.56 6.65 15.65
C ILE A 204 -3.73 6.92 14.39
N SER A 205 -2.45 6.56 14.43
CA SER A 205 -1.49 6.79 13.35
C SER A 205 -1.29 5.58 12.44
N CYS A 206 -0.57 5.76 11.33
CA CYS A 206 -0.09 4.66 10.50
C CYS A 206 0.75 3.66 11.33
N GLN A 207 1.62 4.17 12.21
CA GLN A 207 2.45 3.35 13.09
C GLN A 207 1.61 2.52 14.07
N THR A 208 0.51 3.07 14.59
CA THR A 208 -0.38 2.39 15.55
C THR A 208 -0.96 1.08 14.98
N CYS A 209 -1.17 0.99 13.66
CA CYS A 209 -1.70 -0.21 13.00
C CYS A 209 -0.63 -1.05 12.29
N HIS A 210 0.29 -0.43 11.54
CA HIS A 210 1.27 -1.13 10.68
C HIS A 210 2.64 -1.33 11.32
N MET A 211 2.96 -0.59 12.39
CA MET A 211 4.18 -0.73 13.19
C MET A 211 3.82 -0.99 14.65
N LYS A 212 2.97 -2.00 14.89
CA LYS A 212 2.44 -2.34 16.23
C LYS A 212 3.56 -2.37 17.27
N PHE A 213 3.28 -1.83 18.46
CA PHE A 213 4.29 -1.77 19.51
C PHE A 213 4.30 -3.01 20.41
N TYR A 214 5.47 -3.36 20.91
CA TYR A 214 5.71 -4.43 21.87
C TYR A 214 6.61 -3.93 23.02
N THR A 215 6.55 -4.60 24.17
CA THR A 215 7.50 -4.38 25.26
C THR A 215 8.80 -5.12 24.95
N GLY A 216 9.93 -4.43 25.00
CA GLY A 216 11.23 -5.03 24.70
C GLY A 216 12.35 -4.02 24.57
N LYS A 217 13.41 -4.38 23.85
CA LYS A 217 14.60 -3.52 23.64
C LYS A 217 14.71 -3.06 22.20
N ALA A 218 14.81 -1.75 21.99
CA ALA A 218 15.10 -1.16 20.69
C ALA A 218 16.55 -1.44 20.19
N ALA A 219 17.45 -1.90 21.07
CA ALA A 219 18.82 -2.31 20.75
C ALA A 219 19.36 -3.30 21.80
N THR A 220 20.28 -4.19 21.42
CA THR A 220 20.83 -5.27 22.28
C THR A 220 21.27 -4.81 23.68
N ASN A 221 22.06 -3.73 23.72
CA ASN A 221 22.58 -3.11 24.95
C ASN A 221 21.70 -1.96 25.48
N GLY A 222 20.52 -1.72 24.90
CA GLY A 222 19.59 -0.70 25.36
C GLY A 222 18.79 -1.12 26.60
N PRO A 223 18.19 -0.15 27.32
CA PRO A 223 17.18 -0.46 28.33
C PRO A 223 15.93 -1.06 27.68
N GLU A 224 15.19 -1.84 28.47
CA GLU A 224 13.85 -2.29 28.13
C GLU A 224 12.87 -1.09 28.12
N ARG A 225 11.85 -1.17 27.27
CA ARG A 225 10.84 -0.13 27.04
C ARG A 225 9.49 -0.79 26.84
N GLU A 226 8.43 -0.20 27.41
CA GLU A 226 7.04 -0.64 27.23
C GLU A 226 6.59 -0.56 25.76
N ARG A 227 7.22 0.34 24.99
CA ARG A 227 6.91 0.60 23.58
C ARG A 227 8.18 0.61 22.71
N VAL A 228 8.34 -0.45 21.93
CA VAL A 228 9.23 -0.58 20.77
C VAL A 228 8.36 -0.96 19.57
N HIS A 229 8.57 -0.39 18.39
CA HIS A 229 7.70 -0.60 17.24
C HIS A 229 8.23 -1.73 16.33
N HIS A 230 7.34 -2.62 15.86
CA HIS A 230 7.69 -3.63 14.86
C HIS A 230 7.95 -3.00 13.47
N HIS A 231 8.91 -3.54 12.74
CA HIS A 231 9.34 -3.07 11.41
C HIS A 231 8.93 -3.98 10.24
N THR A 232 8.00 -4.93 10.45
CA THR A 232 7.43 -5.76 9.37
C THR A 232 6.59 -4.93 8.40
N MET A 233 5.93 -3.88 8.91
CA MET A 233 5.21 -2.86 8.12
C MET A 233 4.21 -3.47 7.13
N VAL A 234 3.46 -4.48 7.57
CA VAL A 234 2.58 -5.28 6.72
C VAL A 234 1.46 -4.42 6.12
N GLY A 235 1.39 -4.43 4.79
CA GLY A 235 0.34 -3.82 3.98
C GLY A 235 -0.53 -4.90 3.34
N VAL A 236 -0.68 -4.87 2.01
CA VAL A 236 -1.46 -5.86 1.24
C VAL A 236 -0.66 -6.55 0.12
N ASP A 237 0.59 -6.14 -0.10
CA ASP A 237 1.48 -6.70 -1.11
C ASP A 237 2.26 -7.91 -0.58
N VAL A 238 2.63 -8.80 -1.49
CA VAL A 238 3.43 -9.99 -1.20
C VAL A 238 4.64 -10.08 -2.14
N PRO A 239 5.78 -10.60 -1.68
CA PRO A 239 6.88 -10.99 -2.56
C PRO A 239 6.41 -12.06 -3.57
N LEU A 240 6.65 -11.81 -4.86
CA LEU A 240 6.35 -12.76 -5.95
C LEU A 240 7.55 -13.63 -6.34
N THR A 241 8.76 -13.26 -5.90
CA THR A 241 9.97 -14.09 -5.94
C THR A 241 10.22 -14.73 -4.57
N GLU A 242 11.25 -15.57 -4.47
CA GLU A 242 11.73 -16.06 -3.16
C GLU A 242 12.22 -14.88 -2.31
N PHE A 243 11.75 -14.80 -1.07
CA PHE A 243 12.06 -13.70 -0.15
C PHE A 243 11.91 -14.16 1.32
N PRO A 244 12.69 -13.62 2.28
CA PRO A 244 12.51 -13.93 3.70
C PRO A 244 11.10 -13.59 4.20
N GLY A 245 10.55 -14.40 5.11
CA GLY A 245 9.29 -14.11 5.80
C GLY A 245 8.04 -14.06 4.91
N ARG A 246 8.08 -14.60 3.69
CA ARG A 246 7.00 -14.46 2.70
C ARG A 246 5.68 -15.08 3.16
N ASP A 247 5.73 -16.29 3.72
CA ASP A 247 4.52 -17.04 4.04
C ASP A 247 3.95 -16.61 5.40
N GLU A 248 4.80 -16.15 6.30
CA GLU A 248 4.48 -15.39 7.50
C GLU A 248 3.77 -14.07 7.14
N THR A 249 4.32 -13.32 6.17
CA THR A 249 3.70 -12.08 5.64
C THR A 249 2.32 -12.37 5.06
N ILE A 250 2.13 -13.47 4.33
CA ILE A 250 0.80 -13.89 3.84
C ILE A 250 -0.17 -14.17 4.99
N ALA A 251 0.29 -14.82 6.07
CA ALA A 251 -0.54 -15.05 7.25
C ALA A 251 -0.93 -13.74 7.96
N GLU A 252 0.01 -12.79 8.10
CA GLU A 252 -0.29 -11.47 8.68
C GLU A 252 -1.24 -10.64 7.81
N ILE A 253 -1.10 -10.66 6.48
CA ILE A 253 -2.02 -9.98 5.55
C ILE A 253 -3.43 -10.60 5.65
N ALA A 254 -3.53 -11.93 5.66
CA ALA A 254 -4.81 -12.62 5.80
C ALA A 254 -5.53 -12.21 7.10
N ALA A 255 -4.81 -12.24 8.22
CA ALA A 255 -5.34 -11.81 9.51
C ALA A 255 -5.75 -10.32 9.50
N MET A 256 -4.90 -9.43 8.98
CA MET A 256 -5.20 -8.00 8.89
C MET A 256 -6.46 -7.73 8.07
N LEU A 257 -6.61 -8.39 6.91
CA LEU A 257 -7.77 -8.21 6.03
C LEU A 257 -9.08 -8.65 6.70
N THR A 258 -9.08 -9.72 7.51
CA THR A 258 -10.27 -10.15 8.28
C THR A 258 -10.73 -9.18 9.37
N TYR A 259 -9.92 -8.17 9.71
CA TYR A 259 -10.26 -7.11 10.67
C TYR A 259 -10.30 -5.71 10.03
N SER A 260 -10.44 -5.63 8.69
CA SER A 260 -10.41 -4.36 7.94
C SER A 260 -11.80 -3.84 7.51
N VAL A 261 -12.83 -4.69 7.57
CA VAL A 261 -14.18 -4.45 7.04
C VAL A 261 -15.26 -5.12 7.91
N GLN A 262 -16.53 -4.83 7.61
CA GLN A 262 -17.68 -5.64 8.01
C GLN A 262 -18.61 -5.84 6.79
N MET A 263 -19.19 -7.03 6.65
CA MET A 263 -20.10 -7.41 5.56
C MET A 263 -21.48 -7.82 6.10
N ASP A 264 -22.48 -6.95 5.93
CA ASP A 264 -23.87 -7.29 6.22
C ASP A 264 -24.56 -7.80 4.96
N VAL A 265 -25.08 -9.04 5.01
CA VAL A 265 -25.91 -9.63 3.97
C VAL A 265 -27.38 -9.53 4.37
N ILE A 266 -28.18 -8.90 3.52
CA ILE A 266 -29.61 -8.65 3.73
C ILE A 266 -30.39 -9.42 2.66
N ALA A 267 -30.85 -10.62 3.02
CA ALA A 267 -31.66 -11.50 2.18
C ALA A 267 -32.88 -12.05 2.96
N PRO A 268 -34.04 -12.25 2.31
CA PRO A 268 -35.21 -12.84 2.97
C PRO A 268 -34.93 -14.29 3.36
N LYS A 269 -35.50 -14.77 4.48
CA LYS A 269 -35.41 -16.19 4.89
C LYS A 269 -36.37 -17.09 4.12
N THR A 270 -37.43 -16.52 3.56
CA THR A 270 -38.46 -17.22 2.79
C THR A 270 -38.90 -16.36 1.61
N VAL A 271 -39.13 -16.98 0.46
CA VAL A 271 -39.74 -16.37 -0.75
C VAL A 271 -40.88 -17.26 -1.25
N GLN A 272 -41.76 -16.75 -2.10
CA GLN A 272 -42.83 -17.54 -2.69
C GLN A 272 -42.40 -18.10 -4.06
N SER A 273 -42.84 -19.30 -4.41
CA SER A 273 -42.56 -19.92 -5.72
C SER A 273 -43.07 -19.12 -6.92
N GLN A 274 -44.08 -18.25 -6.76
CA GLN A 274 -44.46 -17.29 -7.81
C GLN A 274 -43.44 -16.16 -8.05
N ASP A 275 -42.64 -15.77 -7.05
CA ASP A 275 -41.75 -14.59 -7.10
C ASP A 275 -40.69 -14.73 -8.21
N SER A 276 -40.35 -13.65 -8.91
CA SER A 276 -39.38 -13.70 -10.02
C SER A 276 -37.95 -13.95 -9.53
N SER A 277 -37.58 -13.31 -8.43
CA SER A 277 -36.20 -13.22 -7.95
C SER A 277 -36.15 -12.98 -6.44
N ILE A 278 -35.16 -13.59 -5.79
CA ILE A 278 -34.75 -13.25 -4.44
C ILE A 278 -33.95 -11.94 -4.53
N SER A 279 -34.47 -10.89 -3.89
CA SER A 279 -33.75 -9.62 -3.77
C SER A 279 -32.79 -9.69 -2.59
N MET A 280 -31.49 -9.71 -2.87
CA MET A 280 -30.42 -9.69 -1.86
C MET A 280 -29.64 -8.37 -1.95
N GLN A 281 -29.21 -7.85 -0.80
CA GLN A 281 -28.32 -6.70 -0.70
C GLN A 281 -27.09 -7.11 0.11
N VAL A 282 -25.90 -6.69 -0.32
CA VAL A 282 -24.64 -6.90 0.42
C VAL A 282 -24.03 -5.54 0.69
N VAL A 283 -23.80 -5.22 1.96
CA VAL A 283 -23.28 -3.93 2.42
C VAL A 283 -21.90 -4.16 3.02
N ILE A 284 -20.87 -3.59 2.39
CA ILE A 284 -19.50 -3.58 2.93
C ILE A 284 -19.25 -2.24 3.61
N GLN A 285 -18.83 -2.28 4.87
CA GLN A 285 -18.56 -1.10 5.71
C GLN A 285 -17.05 -0.96 5.98
N ASN A 286 -16.51 0.24 5.79
CA ASN A 286 -15.13 0.59 6.19
C ASN A 286 -15.16 1.37 7.52
N ILE A 287 -15.58 0.71 8.60
CA ILE A 287 -15.63 1.33 9.95
C ILE A 287 -14.38 1.06 10.78
N LEU A 288 -13.41 0.29 10.25
CA LEU A 288 -12.23 -0.22 10.97
C LEU A 288 -10.89 0.35 10.47
N THR A 289 -10.82 0.97 9.28
CA THR A 289 -9.57 1.57 8.76
C THR A 289 -9.64 3.09 8.67
N GLY A 290 -8.47 3.74 8.68
CA GLY A 290 -8.36 5.20 8.59
C GLY A 290 -8.31 5.74 7.17
N HIS A 291 -8.01 4.92 6.18
CA HIS A 291 -7.90 5.28 4.75
C HIS A 291 -9.00 4.57 3.94
N ASN A 292 -9.03 4.71 2.61
CA ASN A 292 -9.97 3.95 1.80
C ASN A 292 -9.69 2.43 1.87
N ILE A 293 -10.67 1.60 1.52
CA ILE A 293 -10.45 0.17 1.30
C ILE A 293 -10.94 -0.29 -0.08
N PRO A 294 -10.07 -0.85 -0.93
CA PRO A 294 -8.60 -0.78 -0.84
C PRO A 294 -8.06 0.67 -0.93
N SER A 295 -6.79 0.89 -0.60
CA SER A 295 -6.05 2.14 -0.81
C SER A 295 -4.67 1.82 -1.45
N GLY A 296 -3.84 2.84 -1.64
CA GLY A 296 -2.51 2.75 -2.26
C GLY A 296 -2.58 2.81 -3.79
N ALA A 297 -1.85 1.91 -4.46
CA ALA A 297 -1.99 1.59 -5.88
C ALA A 297 -3.36 0.92 -6.18
N ILE A 298 -4.44 1.71 -6.12
CA ILE A 298 -5.83 1.22 -6.21
C ILE A 298 -6.23 0.65 -7.59
N PHE A 299 -5.40 0.78 -8.62
CA PHE A 299 -5.74 0.40 -10.00
C PHE A 299 -5.55 -1.09 -10.22
N GLU A 300 -4.46 -1.63 -9.69
CA GLU A 300 -4.08 -3.03 -9.72
C GLU A 300 -4.80 -3.84 -8.63
N ARG A 301 -5.25 -3.19 -7.54
CA ARG A 301 -6.01 -3.86 -6.48
C ARG A 301 -7.33 -4.40 -7.02
N GLN A 302 -7.72 -5.57 -6.56
CA GLN A 302 -9.07 -6.09 -6.77
C GLN A 302 -9.63 -6.57 -5.43
N MET A 303 -10.58 -5.81 -4.88
CA MET A 303 -11.49 -6.26 -3.81
C MET A 303 -12.86 -6.50 -4.44
N TRP A 304 -13.47 -7.67 -4.27
CA TRP A 304 -14.74 -7.99 -4.92
C TRP A 304 -15.62 -8.96 -4.13
N LEU A 305 -16.93 -8.95 -4.42
CA LEU A 305 -17.85 -9.96 -3.91
C LEU A 305 -17.88 -11.17 -4.84
N GLU A 306 -17.62 -12.36 -4.30
CA GLU A 306 -18.03 -13.63 -4.88
C GLU A 306 -19.38 -14.03 -4.27
N ILE A 307 -20.35 -14.38 -5.11
CA ILE A 307 -21.68 -14.81 -4.71
C ILE A 307 -22.04 -16.05 -5.51
N ILE A 308 -22.41 -17.12 -4.81
CA ILE A 308 -22.88 -18.37 -5.40
C ILE A 308 -24.21 -18.72 -4.73
N ALA A 309 -25.26 -18.92 -5.53
CA ALA A 309 -26.54 -19.44 -5.07
C ALA A 309 -26.85 -20.77 -5.79
N GLN A 310 -27.11 -21.82 -5.02
CA GLN A 310 -27.38 -23.17 -5.50
C GLN A 310 -28.71 -23.71 -4.97
N ASP A 311 -29.33 -24.63 -5.69
CA ASP A 311 -30.50 -25.37 -5.21
C ASP A 311 -30.12 -26.50 -4.22
N GLU A 312 -31.09 -27.30 -3.77
CA GLU A 312 -30.84 -28.42 -2.85
C GLU A 312 -29.96 -29.55 -3.40
N LYS A 313 -29.65 -29.55 -4.70
CA LYS A 313 -28.80 -30.55 -5.38
C LYS A 313 -27.40 -30.03 -5.67
N GLY A 314 -27.17 -28.73 -5.51
CA GLY A 314 -25.94 -28.04 -5.92
C GLY A 314 -26.00 -27.44 -7.33
N ASP A 315 -27.15 -27.46 -8.02
CA ASP A 315 -27.29 -26.82 -9.33
C ASP A 315 -27.23 -25.29 -9.15
N THR A 316 -26.33 -24.60 -9.86
CA THR A 316 -26.11 -23.16 -9.71
C THR A 316 -27.24 -22.33 -10.32
N LEU A 317 -27.94 -21.57 -9.49
CA LEU A 317 -29.04 -20.67 -9.86
C LEU A 317 -28.55 -19.25 -10.20
N PHE A 318 -27.48 -18.80 -9.52
CA PHE A 318 -26.83 -17.52 -9.75
C PHE A 318 -25.35 -17.62 -9.34
N ALA A 319 -24.47 -16.96 -10.09
CA ALA A 319 -23.06 -16.79 -9.73
C ALA A 319 -22.57 -15.40 -10.17
N SER A 320 -21.73 -14.76 -9.35
CA SER A 320 -21.04 -13.50 -9.63
C SER A 320 -19.72 -13.42 -8.86
N GLY A 321 -18.76 -12.63 -9.33
CA GLY A 321 -17.39 -12.58 -8.78
C GLY A 321 -16.52 -13.77 -9.15
N MET A 322 -16.95 -14.56 -10.13
CA MET A 322 -16.25 -15.76 -10.59
C MET A 322 -14.98 -15.40 -11.40
N LEU A 323 -14.06 -16.37 -11.49
CA LEU A 323 -12.83 -16.26 -12.26
C LEU A 323 -12.86 -17.14 -13.53
N ASP A 324 -12.15 -16.70 -14.56
CA ASP A 324 -11.83 -17.54 -15.72
C ASP A 324 -10.65 -18.50 -15.44
N LYS A 325 -10.37 -19.40 -16.39
CA LYS A 325 -9.27 -20.38 -16.30
C LYS A 325 -7.85 -19.75 -16.23
N ASN A 326 -7.73 -18.45 -16.49
CA ASN A 326 -6.50 -17.67 -16.41
C ASN A 326 -6.43 -16.88 -15.08
N GLY A 327 -7.44 -17.00 -14.22
CA GLY A 327 -7.59 -16.26 -12.96
C GLY A 327 -8.13 -14.84 -13.11
N ASP A 328 -8.54 -14.39 -14.30
CA ASP A 328 -9.16 -13.07 -14.46
C ASP A 328 -10.59 -13.07 -13.93
N LEU A 329 -11.07 -11.95 -13.40
CA LEU A 329 -12.51 -11.76 -13.18
C LEU A 329 -13.24 -11.80 -14.53
N LEU A 330 -14.51 -12.20 -14.54
CA LEU A 330 -15.33 -12.26 -15.77
C LEU A 330 -15.77 -10.87 -16.29
N ASP A 331 -14.84 -9.92 -16.33
CA ASP A 331 -15.00 -8.59 -16.92
C ASP A 331 -14.33 -8.51 -18.32
N TYR A 332 -14.30 -7.31 -18.88
CA TYR A 332 -13.71 -7.00 -20.18
C TYR A 332 -12.18 -7.18 -20.25
N HIS A 333 -11.47 -7.42 -19.13
CA HIS A 333 -10.06 -7.81 -19.16
C HIS A 333 -9.88 -9.32 -19.43
N SER A 334 -10.84 -10.17 -19.06
CA SER A 334 -10.75 -11.62 -19.29
C SER A 334 -10.66 -11.95 -20.78
N ASN A 335 -9.65 -12.75 -21.14
CA ASN A 335 -9.50 -13.25 -22.50
C ASN A 335 -10.57 -14.29 -22.88
N GLU A 336 -11.19 -14.97 -21.91
CA GLU A 336 -12.33 -15.86 -22.20
C GLU A 336 -13.59 -15.05 -22.54
N VAL A 337 -13.89 -14.00 -21.75
CA VAL A 337 -15.02 -13.09 -21.99
C VAL A 337 -14.86 -12.35 -23.33
N ARG A 338 -13.70 -11.72 -23.57
CA ARG A 338 -13.40 -11.03 -24.84
C ARG A 338 -13.46 -11.93 -26.08
N SER A 339 -13.34 -13.24 -25.90
CA SER A 339 -13.43 -14.23 -26.99
C SER A 339 -14.83 -14.84 -27.17
N GLY A 340 -15.80 -14.47 -26.32
CA GLY A 340 -17.14 -15.05 -26.32
C GLY A 340 -17.22 -16.50 -25.82
N ARG A 341 -16.16 -17.03 -25.19
CA ARG A 341 -16.16 -18.39 -24.61
C ARG A 341 -16.88 -18.47 -23.26
N VAL A 342 -16.93 -17.35 -22.54
CA VAL A 342 -17.65 -17.19 -21.26
C VAL A 342 -18.42 -15.87 -21.33
N ALA A 343 -19.56 -15.77 -20.66
CA ALA A 343 -20.31 -14.52 -20.57
C ALA A 343 -19.65 -13.53 -19.59
N GLU A 344 -19.80 -12.24 -19.86
CA GLU A 344 -19.44 -11.16 -18.95
C GLU A 344 -20.32 -11.19 -17.69
N ASP A 345 -19.71 -11.11 -16.51
CA ASP A 345 -20.43 -10.96 -15.24
C ASP A 345 -20.91 -9.52 -15.04
N LYS A 346 -22.13 -9.27 -15.51
CA LYS A 346 -22.83 -7.98 -15.39
C LYS A 346 -23.31 -7.68 -13.96
N SER A 347 -23.06 -8.56 -13.00
CA SER A 347 -23.31 -8.34 -11.57
C SER A 347 -22.04 -8.06 -10.76
N LEU A 348 -20.86 -8.10 -11.40
CA LEU A 348 -19.56 -8.01 -10.72
C LEU A 348 -19.42 -6.75 -9.86
N ALA A 349 -19.46 -6.95 -8.54
CA ALA A 349 -19.18 -5.93 -7.54
C ALA A 349 -17.67 -5.84 -7.26
N LEU A 350 -16.95 -5.04 -8.06
CA LEU A 350 -15.51 -4.78 -7.94
C LEU A 350 -15.24 -3.37 -7.36
N TYR A 351 -14.51 -3.32 -6.25
CA TYR A 351 -14.06 -2.11 -5.57
C TYR A 351 -12.56 -1.86 -5.84
N ASN A 352 -12.25 -0.88 -6.69
CA ASN A 352 -10.89 -0.46 -7.01
C ASN A 352 -10.89 0.97 -7.61
N GLY A 353 -9.74 1.46 -8.07
CA GLY A 353 -9.66 2.63 -8.94
C GLY A 353 -9.61 2.25 -10.43
N LYS A 354 -10.10 3.14 -11.29
CA LYS A 354 -9.81 3.13 -12.73
C LYS A 354 -9.14 4.43 -13.12
N ALA A 355 -7.97 4.35 -13.76
CA ALA A 355 -7.28 5.50 -14.31
C ALA A 355 -7.74 5.76 -15.75
N TYR A 356 -7.92 7.03 -16.10
CA TYR A 356 -8.31 7.48 -17.43
C TYR A 356 -7.36 8.55 -17.94
N ARG A 357 -7.24 8.61 -19.26
CA ARG A 357 -6.43 9.56 -20.01
C ARG A 357 -7.22 10.05 -21.22
N HIS A 358 -7.56 11.34 -21.24
CA HIS A 358 -8.40 11.98 -22.26
C HIS A 358 -9.77 11.27 -22.47
N GLY A 359 -10.29 10.60 -21.44
CA GLY A 359 -11.54 9.84 -21.47
C GLY A 359 -11.41 8.34 -21.77
N GLU A 360 -10.25 7.86 -22.26
CA GLU A 360 -9.97 6.44 -22.46
C GLU A 360 -9.34 5.81 -21.21
N GLU A 361 -9.64 4.55 -20.92
CA GLU A 361 -9.07 3.85 -19.76
C GLU A 361 -7.58 3.52 -19.97
N THR A 362 -6.77 3.68 -18.92
CA THR A 362 -5.35 3.30 -18.92
C THR A 362 -5.02 2.39 -17.74
N LEU A 363 -4.28 1.32 -18.00
CA LEU A 363 -3.66 0.46 -16.98
C LEU A 363 -2.37 1.07 -16.38
N PHE A 364 -1.96 2.25 -16.88
CA PHE A 364 -0.72 2.91 -16.53
C PHE A 364 -1.04 4.24 -15.85
N PHE A 365 -1.14 4.20 -14.52
CA PHE A 365 -1.62 5.32 -13.69
C PHE A 365 -0.80 6.61 -13.85
N TRP A 366 0.49 6.51 -14.20
CA TRP A 366 1.37 7.66 -14.45
C TRP A 366 1.02 8.45 -15.71
N GLU A 367 0.08 7.96 -16.53
CA GLU A 367 -0.44 8.68 -17.71
C GLU A 367 -1.82 9.33 -17.46
N ALA A 368 -2.36 9.23 -16.25
CA ALA A 368 -3.73 9.62 -15.95
C ALA A 368 -3.95 11.14 -15.87
N ASP A 369 -5.17 11.56 -16.23
CA ASP A 369 -5.74 12.89 -15.98
C ASP A 369 -7.08 12.84 -15.23
N PHE A 370 -7.70 11.66 -15.12
CA PHE A 370 -8.89 11.41 -14.31
C PHE A 370 -8.83 10.02 -13.65
N VAL A 371 -9.51 9.88 -12.50
CA VAL A 371 -9.67 8.60 -11.79
C VAL A 371 -11.11 8.44 -11.34
N ASP A 372 -11.74 7.34 -11.75
CA ASP A 372 -12.96 6.84 -11.11
C ASP A 372 -12.54 6.02 -9.88
N ASN A 373 -12.93 6.47 -8.69
CA ASN A 373 -12.56 5.85 -7.43
C ASN A 373 -13.76 5.08 -6.84
N ARG A 374 -13.74 3.75 -7.02
CA ARG A 374 -14.81 2.82 -6.61
C ARG A 374 -14.50 2.11 -5.28
N THR A 375 -13.48 2.58 -4.56
CA THR A 375 -13.12 2.10 -3.21
C THR A 375 -14.08 2.64 -2.14
N ILE A 376 -13.96 2.17 -0.89
CA ILE A 376 -14.83 2.54 0.23
C ILE A 376 -14.08 3.50 1.17
N PRO A 377 -14.44 4.79 1.26
CA PRO A 377 -13.79 5.74 2.15
C PRO A 377 -13.95 5.42 3.66
N PRO A 378 -13.13 6.03 4.53
CA PRO A 378 -13.21 5.85 5.97
C PRO A 378 -14.60 6.18 6.52
N PHE A 379 -15.18 5.27 7.31
CA PHE A 379 -16.52 5.37 7.90
C PHE A 379 -17.67 5.44 6.89
N GLU A 380 -17.43 5.16 5.62
CA GLU A 380 -18.48 4.94 4.61
C GLU A 380 -18.79 3.44 4.43
N SER A 381 -19.86 3.16 3.69
CA SER A 381 -20.21 1.83 3.20
C SER A 381 -20.53 1.84 1.71
N ARG A 382 -20.53 0.66 1.08
CA ARG A 382 -21.03 0.45 -0.28
C ARG A 382 -21.97 -0.75 -0.31
N MET A 383 -23.15 -0.52 -0.89
CA MET A 383 -24.24 -1.49 -0.99
C MET A 383 -24.38 -1.96 -2.44
N ASN A 384 -24.22 -3.26 -2.67
CA ASN A 384 -24.54 -3.91 -3.94
C ASN A 384 -25.87 -4.67 -3.81
N ARG A 385 -26.58 -4.83 -4.94
CA ARG A 385 -27.89 -5.50 -4.99
C ARG A 385 -27.91 -6.56 -6.06
N PHE A 386 -28.44 -7.73 -5.72
CA PHE A 386 -28.44 -8.93 -6.54
C PHE A 386 -29.86 -9.48 -6.66
N GLN A 387 -30.16 -10.10 -7.80
CA GLN A 387 -31.45 -10.71 -8.09
C GLN A 387 -31.22 -12.18 -8.48
N ILE A 388 -31.35 -13.08 -7.50
CA ILE A 388 -31.13 -14.52 -7.68
C ILE A 388 -32.45 -15.13 -8.19
N PRO A 389 -32.47 -15.94 -9.27
CA PRO A 389 -33.69 -16.59 -9.75
C PRO A 389 -34.33 -17.50 -8.68
N VAL A 390 -35.67 -17.44 -8.53
CA VAL A 390 -36.42 -18.32 -7.61
C VAL A 390 -36.79 -19.64 -8.30
N PRO A 391 -36.42 -20.81 -7.74
CA PRO A 391 -36.91 -22.10 -8.22
C PRO A 391 -38.43 -22.18 -8.22
N LYS A 392 -39.03 -22.62 -9.34
CA LYS A 392 -40.50 -22.70 -9.50
C LYS A 392 -41.11 -23.96 -8.86
N ARG A 393 -40.77 -24.20 -7.60
CA ARG A 393 -41.23 -25.33 -6.78
C ARG A 393 -41.29 -24.90 -5.30
N GLY A 394 -42.47 -24.97 -4.68
CA GLY A 394 -42.59 -24.86 -3.21
C GLY A 394 -41.83 -25.98 -2.51
N GLY A 395 -41.27 -25.69 -1.33
CA GLY A 395 -40.35 -26.59 -0.64
C GLY A 395 -39.01 -26.80 -1.36
N ALA A 396 -38.55 -25.81 -2.14
CA ALA A 396 -37.17 -25.75 -2.60
C ALA A 396 -36.30 -24.92 -1.67
N GLU A 397 -35.02 -25.26 -1.61
CA GLU A 397 -34.03 -24.51 -0.83
C GLU A 397 -33.05 -23.81 -1.78
N VAL A 398 -32.75 -22.54 -1.49
CA VAL A 398 -31.69 -21.79 -2.17
C VAL A 398 -30.60 -21.50 -1.17
N ASN A 399 -29.47 -22.18 -1.30
CA ASN A 399 -28.29 -22.02 -0.47
C ASN A 399 -27.41 -20.93 -1.08
N VAL A 400 -27.31 -19.78 -0.39
CA VAL A 400 -26.51 -18.64 -0.83
C VAL A 400 -25.24 -18.54 -0.01
N SER A 401 -24.10 -18.51 -0.69
CA SER A 401 -22.78 -18.25 -0.13
C SER A 401 -22.26 -16.92 -0.69
N VAL A 402 -21.79 -16.03 0.20
CA VAL A 402 -21.22 -14.72 -0.13
C VAL A 402 -19.83 -14.65 0.48
N ARG A 403 -18.82 -14.27 -0.31
CA ARG A 403 -17.46 -14.00 0.18
C ARG A 403 -17.00 -12.62 -0.30
N LEU A 404 -16.40 -11.85 0.59
CA LEU A 404 -15.62 -10.68 0.19
C LEU A 404 -14.16 -11.13 0.01
N LEU A 405 -13.64 -10.95 -1.20
CA LEU A 405 -12.32 -11.43 -1.62
C LEU A 405 -11.40 -10.24 -1.97
N PHE A 406 -10.10 -10.39 -1.76
CA PHE A 406 -9.09 -9.41 -2.12
C PHE A 406 -7.86 -10.05 -2.77
N ARG A 407 -7.26 -9.38 -3.76
CA ARG A 407 -5.90 -9.64 -4.23
C ARG A 407 -5.14 -8.36 -4.59
N ALA A 408 -3.83 -8.42 -4.42
CA ALA A 408 -2.91 -7.29 -4.60
C ALA A 408 -2.76 -6.82 -6.06
N LEU A 409 -2.82 -7.76 -7.02
CA LEU A 409 -2.57 -7.54 -8.45
C LEU A 409 -3.50 -8.44 -9.31
N PRO A 410 -3.85 -8.05 -10.56
CA PRO A 410 -4.69 -8.86 -11.43
C PRO A 410 -3.85 -9.74 -12.39
N PRO A 411 -4.23 -11.02 -12.62
CA PRO A 411 -3.47 -11.94 -13.48
C PRO A 411 -3.26 -11.46 -14.94
N TYR A 412 -4.21 -10.72 -15.53
CA TYR A 412 -4.03 -10.14 -16.86
C TYR A 412 -2.85 -9.16 -16.92
N LEU A 413 -2.59 -8.39 -15.87
CA LEU A 413 -1.49 -7.42 -15.83
C LEU A 413 -0.15 -8.15 -15.73
N LEU A 414 -0.07 -9.19 -14.90
CA LEU A 414 1.11 -10.05 -14.83
C LEU A 414 1.44 -10.68 -16.19
N ARG A 415 0.44 -11.17 -16.93
CA ARG A 415 0.63 -11.67 -18.30
C ARG A 415 1.05 -10.57 -19.27
N MET A 416 0.44 -9.38 -19.20
CA MET A 416 0.78 -8.23 -20.04
C MET A 416 2.23 -7.76 -19.83
N LEU A 417 2.73 -7.82 -18.59
CA LEU A 417 4.10 -7.48 -18.21
C LEU A 417 5.11 -8.62 -18.46
N GLY A 418 4.71 -9.72 -19.12
CA GLY A 418 5.58 -10.87 -19.41
C GLY A 418 5.81 -11.83 -18.24
N HIS A 419 5.21 -11.56 -17.08
CA HIS A 419 5.34 -12.32 -15.84
C HIS A 419 4.21 -13.34 -15.63
N ALA A 420 3.82 -14.05 -16.69
CA ALA A 420 2.72 -15.03 -16.67
C ALA A 420 2.89 -16.13 -15.59
N THR A 421 4.12 -16.54 -15.29
CA THR A 421 4.45 -17.54 -14.27
C THR A 421 4.29 -17.05 -12.83
N LEU A 422 4.15 -15.73 -12.61
CA LEU A 422 3.93 -15.16 -11.27
C LEU A 422 2.44 -15.13 -10.88
N VAL A 423 1.52 -15.49 -11.79
CA VAL A 423 0.07 -15.54 -11.51
C VAL A 423 -0.24 -16.49 -10.35
N GLU A 424 0.40 -17.66 -10.32
CA GLU A 424 0.26 -18.66 -9.24
C GLU A 424 0.89 -18.21 -7.90
N LYS A 425 1.61 -17.08 -7.88
CA LYS A 425 2.23 -16.51 -6.67
C LYS A 425 1.40 -15.39 -6.04
N VAL A 426 0.32 -14.93 -6.69
CA VAL A 426 -0.61 -13.95 -6.13
C VAL A 426 -1.71 -14.68 -5.34
N PRO A 427 -1.77 -14.55 -4.00
CA PRO A 427 -2.85 -15.10 -3.20
C PRO A 427 -4.17 -14.35 -3.44
N ILE A 428 -5.27 -15.07 -3.24
CA ILE A 428 -6.60 -14.48 -3.04
C ILE A 428 -6.95 -14.65 -1.57
N PHE A 429 -7.13 -13.54 -0.86
CA PHE A 429 -7.51 -13.52 0.54
C PHE A 429 -9.03 -13.47 0.65
N THR A 430 -9.61 -14.31 1.52
CA THR A 430 -10.99 -14.12 1.96
C THR A 430 -10.98 -13.15 3.13
N MET A 431 -11.60 -11.99 2.95
CA MET A 431 -11.74 -10.97 4.00
C MET A 431 -12.89 -11.36 4.94
N GLU A 432 -14.01 -11.79 4.38
CA GLU A 432 -15.22 -12.12 5.13
C GLU A 432 -16.07 -13.15 4.38
N THR A 433 -16.96 -13.87 5.07
CA THR A 433 -17.83 -14.90 4.48
C THR A 433 -19.15 -15.00 5.22
N HIS A 434 -20.23 -15.16 4.47
CA HIS A 434 -21.59 -15.32 4.96
C HIS A 434 -22.30 -16.45 4.20
N GLN A 435 -23.15 -17.22 4.88
CA GLN A 435 -23.99 -18.26 4.26
C GLN A 435 -25.41 -18.21 4.82
N GLN A 436 -26.40 -18.30 3.94
CA GLN A 436 -27.83 -18.31 4.27
C GLN A 436 -28.60 -19.24 3.33
N THR A 437 -29.38 -20.16 3.91
CA THR A 437 -30.41 -20.92 3.19
C THR A 437 -31.71 -20.11 3.15
N ILE A 438 -32.38 -20.09 2.00
CA ILE A 438 -33.64 -19.38 1.75
C ILE A 438 -34.67 -20.40 1.27
N ILE A 439 -35.81 -20.48 1.95
CA ILE A 439 -36.86 -21.47 1.64
C ILE A 439 -37.89 -20.88 0.67
N VAL A 440 -38.18 -21.61 -0.41
CA VAL A 440 -39.26 -21.31 -1.35
C VAL A 440 -40.55 -21.94 -0.85
N GLN A 441 -41.65 -21.18 -0.85
CA GLN A 441 -43.00 -21.63 -0.45
C GLN A 441 -43.90 -21.91 -1.65
#